data_AF-A0A7L4QPW6-F1
#
_entry.id   AF-A0A7L4QPW6-F1
#
_cell.length_a   1.000
_cell.length_b   1.000
_cell.length_c   1.000
_cell.angle_alpha   90.00
_cell.angle_beta   90.00
_cell.angle_gamma   90.00
#
_symmetry.space_group_name_H-M   'P 1'
#
loop_
_entity.id
_entity.type
_entity.pdbx_description
1 polymer ?
#
loop_
_entity_poly.entity_id
_entity_poly.type
_entity_poly.pdbx_seq_one_letter_code
_entity_poly.pdbx_strand_id
1 'polypeptide(L)'
;MKVNVDLGLKDVPGTLVGALEPISSLDGNIVGVVHHHDKVLGGRIIVNVTFEISSQSRLETLKEIWEKKGIDIVSLGPLFETYPMEFLLVGNIP
;
A
#
# COMPACT_ATOMS: atom_id res chain seq x y z
N MET A 1 -9.22 0.16 5.65
CA MET A 1 -9.05 0.76 4.31
C MET A 1 -7.98 -0.02 3.56
N LYS A 2 -8.17 -0.27 2.28
CA LYS A 2 -7.20 -0.96 1.43
C LYS A 2 -6.32 0.06 0.72
N VAL A 3 -5.01 -0.13 0.83
CA VAL A 3 -3.99 0.77 0.32
C VAL A 3 -3.10 0.00 -0.65
N ASN A 4 -2.79 0.63 -1.78
CA ASN A 4 -1.76 0.16 -2.69
C ASN A 4 -0.62 1.18 -2.70
N VAL A 5 0.60 0.70 -2.50
CA VAL A 5 1.79 1.54 -2.44
C VAL A 5 2.89 0.93 -3.31
N ASP A 6 3.56 1.78 -4.08
CA ASP A 6 4.81 1.46 -4.74
C ASP A 6 5.97 1.98 -3.90
N LEU A 7 6.81 1.07 -3.41
CA LEU A 7 7.99 1.37 -2.61
C LEU A 7 9.24 1.21 -3.46
N GLY A 8 10.13 2.21 -3.41
CA GLY A 8 11.46 2.17 -3.99
C GLY A 8 12.47 1.70 -2.94
N LEU A 9 12.96 0.47 -3.09
CA LEU A 9 13.91 -0.14 -2.15
C LEU A 9 15.33 -0.08 -2.71
N LYS A 10 16.31 0.08 -1.82
CA LYS A 10 17.72 -0.11 -2.17
C LYS A 10 17.98 -1.58 -2.48
N ASP A 11 18.86 -1.83 -3.44
CA ASP A 11 19.31 -3.18 -3.79
C ASP A 11 20.35 -3.68 -2.75
N VAL A 12 19.89 -3.88 -1.52
CA VAL A 12 20.67 -4.49 -0.44
C VAL A 12 19.82 -5.54 0.31
N PRO A 13 20.43 -6.63 0.80
CA PRO A 13 19.72 -7.67 1.53
C PRO A 13 18.94 -7.14 2.74
N GLY A 14 17.75 -7.69 2.98
CA GLY A 14 16.91 -7.34 4.14
C GLY A 14 16.00 -6.13 3.95
N THR A 15 16.17 -5.35 2.86
CA THR A 15 15.38 -4.12 2.63
C THR A 15 13.88 -4.39 2.46
N LEU A 16 13.51 -5.50 1.79
CA LEU A 16 12.10 -5.89 1.64
C LEU A 16 11.45 -6.16 3.01
N VAL A 17 12.13 -6.90 3.87
CA VAL A 17 11.63 -7.20 5.22
C VAL A 17 11.50 -5.91 6.04
N GLY A 18 12.50 -5.03 5.95
CA GLY A 18 12.48 -3.73 6.64
C GLY A 18 11.35 -2.80 6.19
N ALA A 19 10.85 -2.96 4.96
CA ALA A 19 9.72 -2.22 4.42
C ALA A 19 8.36 -2.81 4.82
N LEU A 20 8.27 -4.13 4.94
CA LEU A 20 7.03 -4.82 5.32
C LEU A 20 6.78 -4.86 6.83
N GLU A 21 7.83 -4.95 7.64
CA GLU A 21 7.74 -5.01 9.11
C GLU A 21 6.89 -3.85 9.71
N PRO A 22 7.10 -2.56 9.33
CA PRO A 22 6.28 -1.47 9.86
C PRO A 22 4.78 -1.60 9.58
N ILE A 23 4.40 -2.22 8.46
CA ILE A 23 2.99 -2.47 8.13
C ILE A 23 2.39 -3.40 9.19
N SER A 24 3.06 -4.52 9.46
CA SER A 24 2.61 -5.49 10.47
C SER A 24 2.63 -4.92 11.88
N SER A 25 3.64 -4.12 12.23
CA SER A 25 3.75 -3.47 13.55
C SER A 25 2.66 -2.42 13.82
N LEU A 26 2.01 -1.90 12.78
CA LEU A 26 0.88 -0.96 12.87
C LEU A 26 -0.48 -1.64 12.67
N ASP A 27 -0.56 -2.95 12.93
CA ASP A 27 -1.75 -3.78 12.73
C ASP A 27 -2.26 -3.76 11.27
N GLY A 28 -1.36 -3.54 10.32
CA GLY A 28 -1.65 -3.59 8.90
C GLY A 28 -1.66 -5.03 8.40
N ASN A 29 -2.73 -5.42 7.72
CA ASN A 29 -2.88 -6.75 7.13
C ASN A 29 -2.38 -6.73 5.68
N ILE A 30 -1.29 -7.45 5.38
CA ILE A 30 -0.72 -7.50 4.04
C ILE A 30 -1.55 -8.47 3.19
N VAL A 31 -2.12 -7.95 2.10
CA VAL A 31 -2.94 -8.73 1.14
C VAL A 31 -2.07 -9.31 0.04
N GLY A 32 -1.04 -8.57 -0.41
CA GLY A 32 -0.16 -9.03 -1.47
C GLY A 32 1.08 -8.17 -1.61
N VAL A 33 2.16 -8.79 -2.08
CA VAL A 33 3.44 -8.16 -2.37
C VAL A 33 3.88 -8.60 -3.75
N VAL A 34 4.15 -7.64 -4.64
CA VAL A 34 4.66 -7.89 -5.98
C VAL A 34 6.01 -7.21 -6.12
N HIS A 35 7.05 -8.01 -6.31
CA HIS A 35 8.41 -7.54 -6.49
C HIS A 35 8.75 -7.50 -7.98
N HIS A 36 8.97 -6.32 -8.54
CA HIS A 36 9.32 -6.16 -9.94
C HIS A 36 10.83 -6.06 -10.11
N HIS A 37 11.48 -7.21 -10.33
CA HIS A 37 12.94 -7.26 -10.53
C HIS A 37 13.40 -6.51 -11.79
N ASP A 38 12.52 -6.38 -12.79
CA ASP A 38 12.84 -5.73 -14.07
C ASP A 38 12.59 -4.22 -14.09
N LYS A 39 11.93 -3.67 -13.06
CA LYS A 39 11.65 -2.23 -12.94
C LYS A 39 12.57 -1.61 -11.91
N VAL A 40 13.74 -1.18 -12.38
CA VAL A 40 14.66 -0.35 -11.59
C VAL A 40 14.44 1.11 -11.97
N LEU A 41 13.99 1.93 -11.02
CA LEU A 41 13.87 3.38 -11.17
C LEU A 41 14.95 4.05 -10.31
N GLY A 42 15.90 4.74 -10.95
CA GLY A 42 16.96 5.45 -10.24
C GLY A 42 17.86 4.55 -9.36
N GLY A 43 18.08 3.29 -9.75
CA GLY A 43 18.89 2.32 -9.00
C GLY A 43 18.16 1.67 -7.81
N ARG A 44 16.84 1.87 -7.69
CA ARG A 44 15.99 1.25 -6.66
C ARG A 44 15.03 0.24 -7.27
N ILE A 45 14.83 -0.85 -6.57
CA ILE A 45 13.89 -1.91 -6.97
C ILE A 45 12.49 -1.52 -6.51
N ILE A 46 11.53 -1.57 -7.42
CA ILE A 46 10.15 -1.24 -7.13
C ILE A 46 9.40 -2.47 -6.59
N VAL A 47 8.79 -2.28 -5.43
CA VAL A 47 7.93 -3.27 -4.79
C VAL A 47 6.55 -2.67 -4.64
N ASN A 48 5.56 -3.28 -5.28
CA ASN A 48 4.17 -2.95 -5.05
C ASN A 48 3.67 -3.75 -3.84
N VAL A 49 3.09 -3.06 -2.86
CA VAL A 49 2.51 -3.68 -1.67
C VAL A 49 1.05 -3.27 -1.58
N THR A 50 0.18 -4.26 -1.44
CA THR A 50 -1.24 -4.06 -1.15
C THR A 50 -1.51 -4.53 0.27
N PHE A 51 -2.07 -3.65 1.10
CA PHE A 51 -2.37 -3.95 2.50
C PHE A 51 -3.62 -3.22 2.98
N GLU A 52 -4.20 -3.72 4.06
CA GLU A 52 -5.32 -3.12 4.75
C GLU A 52 -4.85 -2.52 6.06
N ILE A 53 -5.28 -1.28 6.35
CA ILE A 53 -4.97 -0.59 7.60
C ILE A 53 -6.24 0.00 8.20
N SER A 54 -6.33 0.03 9.52
CA SER A 54 -7.58 0.37 10.23
C SER A 54 -7.91 1.87 10.24
N SER A 55 -6.91 2.75 10.13
CA SER A 55 -7.09 4.20 10.32
C SER A 55 -6.10 5.03 9.52
N GLN A 56 -6.53 6.22 9.07
CA GLN A 56 -5.69 7.19 8.35
C GLN A 56 -4.47 7.63 9.19
N SER A 57 -4.63 7.84 10.50
CA SER A 57 -3.53 8.24 11.38
C SER A 57 -2.36 7.26 11.36
N ARG A 58 -2.66 5.95 11.40
CA ARG A 58 -1.66 4.89 11.28
C ARG A 58 -0.98 4.89 9.90
N LEU A 59 -1.70 5.21 8.83
CA LEU A 59 -1.11 5.36 7.50
C LEU A 59 -0.10 6.51 7.46
N GLU A 60 -0.41 7.64 8.09
CA GLU A 60 0.55 8.75 8.22
C GLU A 60 1.77 8.35 9.05
N THR A 61 1.58 7.67 10.19
CA THR A 61 2.70 7.12 10.98
C THR A 61 3.56 6.15 10.17
N LEU A 62 2.94 5.30 9.34
CA LEU A 62 3.65 4.35 8.48
C LEU A 62 4.53 5.09 7.46
N LYS A 63 4.02 6.17 6.84
CA LYS A 63 4.81 7.02 5.93
C LYS A 63 6.04 7.60 6.63
N GLU A 64 5.87 8.14 7.84
CA GLU A 64 7.00 8.68 8.62
C GLU A 64 8.05 7.61 8.95
N ILE A 65 7.64 6.37 9.24
CA ILE A 65 8.56 5.26 9.51
C ILE A 65 9.34 4.90 8.24
N TRP A 66 8.68 4.84 7.09
CA TRP A 66 9.34 4.57 5.81
C TRP A 66 10.35 5.66 5.43
N GLU A 67 9.99 6.94 5.58
CA GLU A 67 10.92 8.05 5.36
C GLU A 67 12.14 7.96 6.28
N LYS A 68 11.95 7.69 7.58
CA LYS A 68 13.06 7.51 8.54
C LYS A 68 13.95 6.31 8.22
N LYS A 69 13.39 5.23 7.65
CA LYS A 69 14.13 4.05 7.19
C LYS A 69 14.78 4.25 5.80
N GLY A 70 14.57 5.40 5.15
CA GLY A 70 15.10 5.70 3.82
C GLY A 70 14.48 4.86 2.71
N ILE A 71 13.21 4.47 2.89
CA ILE A 71 12.38 3.80 1.90
C ILE A 71 11.60 4.87 1.15
N ASP A 72 11.76 4.92 -0.17
CA ASP A 72 11.10 5.94 -0.98
C ASP A 72 9.68 5.50 -1.34
N ILE A 73 8.69 6.37 -1.12
CA ILE A 73 7.32 6.13 -1.56
C ILE A 73 7.18 6.70 -2.98
N VAL A 74 7.08 5.84 -3.99
CA VAL A 74 6.99 6.23 -5.39
C VAL A 74 5.56 6.63 -5.76
N SER A 75 4.60 5.87 -5.26
CA SER A 75 3.17 6.12 -5.44
C SER A 75 2.41 5.57 -4.26
N LEU A 76 1.38 6.29 -3.81
CA LEU A 76 0.48 5.84 -2.77
C LEU A 76 -0.95 6.18 -3.21
N GLY A 77 -1.74 5.14 -3.42
CA GLY A 77 -3.13 5.26 -3.88
C GLY A 77 -4.08 4.52 -2.94
N PRO A 78 -5.22 5.11 -2.56
CA PRO A 78 -6.31 4.32 -2.01
C PRO A 78 -6.77 3.33 -3.08
N LEU A 79 -6.93 2.06 -2.74
CA LEU A 79 -7.66 1.16 -3.61
C LEU A 79 -9.14 1.51 -3.43
N PHE A 80 -9.75 2.13 -4.45
CA PHE A 80 -11.21 2.31 -4.45
C PHE A 80 -11.85 0.93 -4.56
N GLU A 81 -12.33 0.41 -3.44
CA GLU A 81 -13.19 -0.77 -3.46
C GLU A 81 -14.53 -0.39 -4.09
N THR A 82 -14.78 -0.93 -5.27
CA THR A 82 -16.10 -0.86 -5.89
C THR A 82 -16.97 -1.96 -5.27
N TYR A 83 -18.07 -1.54 -4.66
CA TYR A 83 -19.07 -2.47 -4.13
C TYR A 83 -20.20 -2.64 -5.14
N PRO A 84 -20.59 -3.87 -5.52
CA PRO A 84 -21.79 -4.06 -6.32
C PRO A 84 -22.99 -3.58 -5.51
N MET A 85 -23.70 -2.57 -6.01
CA MET A 85 -24.97 -2.13 -5.44
C MET A 85 -26.10 -2.56 -6.36
N GLU A 86 -27.02 -3.35 -5.82
CA GLU A 86 -28.28 -3.69 -6.49
C GLU A 86 -29.39 -2.80 -5.93
N PHE A 87 -30.14 -2.16 -6.82
CA PHE A 87 -31.27 -1.30 -6.47
C PHE A 87 -32.53 -1.84 -7.12
N LEU A 88 -33.61 -1.91 -6.35
CA LEU A 88 -34.96 -2.18 -6.85
C LEU A 88 -35.82 -0.96 -6.53
N LEU A 89 -36.20 -0.21 -7.57
CA LEU A 89 -37.12 0.91 -7.45
C LEU A 89 -38.52 0.45 -7.86
N VAL A 90 -39.49 0.53 -6.93
CA VAL A 90 -40.89 0.22 -7.18
C VAL A 90 -41.74 1.41 -6.76
N GLY A 91 -42.47 1.97 -7.71
CA GLY A 91 -43.37 3.10 -7.49
C GLY A 91 -43.68 3.83 -8.79
N ASN A 92 -44.56 4.84 -8.73
CA ASN A 92 -44.75 5.76 -9.83
C ASN A 92 -43.64 6.81 -9.75
N ILE A 93 -42.57 6.60 -10.54
CA ILE A 93 -41.44 7.52 -10.63
C ILE A 93 -41.88 8.69 -11.52
N PRO A 94 -41.90 9.95 -11.04
CA PRO A 94 -42.27 11.12 -11.84
C PRO A 94 -41.31 11.38 -13.00
#